data_AF-A0A373CCJ4-F1
#
_entry.id   AF-A0A373CCJ4-F1
#
_cell.length_a   1.000
_cell.length_b   1.000
_cell.length_c   1.000
_cell.angle_alpha   90.00
_cell.angle_beta   90.00
_cell.angle_gamma   90.00
#
_symmetry.space_group_name_H-M   'P 1'
#
loop_
_entity.id
_entity.type
_entity.pdbx_description
1 polymer ?
#
loop_
_entity_poly.entity_id
_entity_poly.type
_entity_poly.pdbx_seq_one_letter_code
_entity_poly.pdbx_strand_id
1 'polypeptide(L)'
;MADMTELKNIVRLGTVQSVNASKMTARVKFKDKGGITSGDLRIIKRPVYVVPAMESGAEGQTAKTTLKYDYNGQMLKEVSHNHEAFVTEWTPGVNDMVLCIMVPDGDGDGFIIGEV
;
A
#
# COMPACT_ATOMS: atom_id res chain seq x y z
N MET A 1 -14.79 11.81 -31.22
CA MET A 1 -15.12 10.43 -30.81
C MET A 1 -13.81 9.81 -30.39
N ALA A 2 -13.65 9.39 -29.14
CA ALA A 2 -12.47 8.64 -28.74
C ALA A 2 -12.45 7.33 -29.55
N ASP A 3 -11.32 7.03 -30.19
CA ASP A 3 -11.18 5.81 -30.98
C ASP A 3 -11.18 4.59 -30.03
N MET A 4 -11.72 3.45 -30.47
CA MET A 4 -11.75 2.21 -29.68
C MET A 4 -10.34 1.79 -29.24
N THR A 5 -9.33 2.20 -30.01
CA THR A 5 -7.91 2.03 -29.71
C THR A 5 -7.46 2.81 -28.48
N GLU A 6 -7.97 4.02 -28.26
CA GLU A 6 -7.64 4.85 -27.09
C GLU A 6 -8.21 4.22 -25.83
N LEU A 7 -9.46 3.72 -25.88
CA LEU A 7 -10.11 3.06 -24.75
C LEU A 7 -9.35 1.81 -24.29
N LYS A 8 -8.80 1.03 -25.22
CA LYS A 8 -7.96 -0.15 -24.92
C LYS A 8 -6.65 0.21 -24.23
N ASN A 9 -6.17 1.45 -24.41
CA ASN A 9 -4.89 1.89 -23.87
C ASN A 9 -5.01 2.49 -22.46
N ILE A 10 -6.23 2.73 -21.95
CA ILE A 10 -6.49 3.34 -20.64
C ILE A 10 -6.23 2.37 -19.50
N VAL A 11 -6.73 1.13 -19.56
CA VAL A 11 -6.56 0.17 -18.46
C VAL A 11 -5.44 -0.79 -18.78
N ARG A 12 -4.43 -0.89 -17.90
CA ARG A 12 -3.26 -1.76 -18.11
C ARG A 12 -2.86 -2.50 -16.86
N LEU A 13 -2.28 -3.68 -17.06
CA LEU A 13 -1.58 -4.44 -16.05
C LEU A 13 -0.08 -4.27 -16.24
N GLY A 14 0.65 -4.07 -15.16
CA GLY A 14 2.10 -3.97 -15.20
C GLY A 14 2.77 -4.48 -13.95
N THR A 15 4.09 -4.61 -14.01
CA THR A 15 4.91 -5.11 -12.90
C THR A 15 5.67 -3.95 -12.27
N VAL A 16 5.61 -3.79 -10.95
CA VAL A 16 6.29 -2.71 -10.24
C VAL A 16 7.80 -2.92 -10.31
N GLN A 17 8.53 -1.89 -10.74
CA GLN A 17 9.99 -1.90 -10.84
C GLN A 17 10.66 -1.16 -9.69
N SER A 18 10.04 -0.10 -9.18
CA SER A 18 10.56 0.70 -8.07
C SER A 18 9.44 1.50 -7.41
N VAL A 19 9.58 1.76 -6.11
CA VAL A 19 8.56 2.42 -5.29
C VAL A 19 9.21 3.55 -4.50
N ASN A 20 8.58 4.73 -4.52
CA ASN A 20 8.94 5.86 -3.67
C ASN A 20 7.79 6.09 -2.68
N ALA A 21 7.90 5.49 -1.49
CA ALA A 21 6.87 5.58 -0.46
C ALA A 21 6.66 7.02 0.04
N SER A 22 7.72 7.82 0.18
CA SER A 22 7.61 9.23 0.62
C SER A 22 6.79 10.09 -0.34
N LYS A 23 6.85 9.79 -1.65
CA LYS A 23 6.10 10.51 -2.69
C LYS A 23 4.82 9.80 -3.11
N MET A 24 4.60 8.58 -2.62
CA MET A 24 3.50 7.69 -3.02
C MET A 24 3.43 7.52 -4.54
N THR A 25 4.59 7.26 -5.15
CA THR A 25 4.73 6.97 -6.57
C THR A 25 5.44 5.64 -6.80
N ALA A 26 5.21 5.02 -7.94
CA ALA A 26 5.95 3.84 -8.37
C ALA A 26 6.14 3.82 -9.89
N ARG A 27 7.21 3.15 -10.33
CA ARG A 27 7.47 2.91 -11.75
C ARG A 27 7.04 1.50 -12.10
N VAL A 28 6.34 1.35 -13.21
CA VAL A 28 5.71 0.10 -13.63
C VAL A 28 6.19 -0.27 -15.02
N LYS A 29 6.56 -1.54 -15.20
CA LYS A 29 6.91 -2.11 -16.49
C LYS A 29 5.69 -2.71 -17.15
N PHE A 30 5.41 -2.25 -18.36
CA PHE A 30 4.26 -2.66 -19.17
C PHE A 30 4.72 -3.63 -20.27
N LYS A 31 4.40 -4.91 -20.12
CA LYS A 31 4.81 -5.95 -21.08
C LYS A 31 4.11 -5.79 -22.44
N ASP A 32 2.89 -5.27 -22.44
CA ASP A 32 2.06 -5.00 -23.61
C ASP A 32 2.63 -3.92 -24.54
N LYS A 33 3.50 -3.03 -24.03
CA LYS A 33 4.17 -1.97 -24.81
C LYS A 33 5.65 -2.25 -25.06
N GLY A 34 6.01 -3.50 -25.34
CA GLY A 34 7.40 -3.88 -25.60
C GLY A 34 8.31 -3.81 -24.37
N GLY A 35 7.72 -3.83 -23.16
CA GLY A 35 8.48 -3.83 -21.91
C GLY A 35 8.98 -2.46 -21.47
N ILE A 36 8.41 -1.36 -21.96
CA ILE A 36 8.72 -0.01 -21.48
C ILE A 36 8.41 0.12 -19.99
N THR A 37 9.20 0.94 -19.31
CA THR A 37 8.97 1.31 -17.90
C THR A 37 8.43 2.72 -17.85
N SER A 38 7.35 2.93 -17.11
CA SER A 38 6.70 4.23 -16.94
C SER A 38 7.60 5.27 -16.27
N GLY A 39 7.12 6.52 -16.24
CA GLY A 39 7.53 7.51 -15.25
C GLY A 39 7.04 7.15 -13.84
N ASP A 40 7.17 8.10 -12.91
CA ASP A 40 6.68 7.96 -11.54
C ASP A 40 5.15 8.08 -11.49
N LEU A 41 4.45 6.95 -11.56
CA LEU A 41 2.99 6.92 -11.53
C LEU A 41 2.48 7.10 -10.10
N ARG A 42 1.43 7.91 -9.92
CA ARG A 42 0.86 8.19 -8.60
C ARG A 42 0.03 7.01 -8.10
N ILE A 43 0.26 6.60 -6.86
CA ILE A 43 -0.57 5.61 -6.18
C ILE A 43 -1.79 6.32 -5.60
N ILE A 44 -2.98 5.92 -6.03
CA ILE A 44 -4.26 6.53 -5.63
C ILE A 44 -4.93 5.75 -4.49
N LYS A 45 -4.77 4.43 -4.45
CA LYS A 45 -5.30 3.61 -3.35
C LYS A 45 -4.50 3.90 -2.09
N ARG A 46 -5.19 4.42 -1.05
CA ARG A 46 -4.63 4.62 0.30
C ARG A 46 -5.38 3.78 1.34
N PRO A 47 -5.36 2.44 1.23
CA PRO A 47 -5.85 1.63 2.32
C PRO A 47 -4.91 1.82 3.50
N VAL A 48 -5.51 2.03 4.67
CA VAL A 48 -4.80 2.30 5.91
C VAL A 48 -4.62 0.97 6.63
N TYR A 49 -3.38 0.61 6.94
CA TYR A 49 -3.07 -0.60 7.71
C TYR A 49 -2.69 -0.22 9.14
N VAL A 50 -3.21 -0.98 10.11
CA VAL A 50 -2.74 -0.95 11.49
C VAL A 50 -1.74 -2.09 11.64
N VAL A 51 -0.45 -1.76 11.67
CA VAL A 51 0.63 -2.74 11.84
C VAL A 51 1.14 -2.72 13.28
N PRO A 52 1.32 -3.87 13.95
CA PRO A 52 1.93 -3.90 15.27
C PRO A 52 3.38 -3.44 15.18
N ALA A 53 3.88 -2.79 16.24
CA ALA A 53 5.27 -2.39 16.36
C ALA A 53 6.14 -3.64 16.52
N MET A 54 6.57 -4.22 15.41
CA MET A 54 7.70 -5.13 15.43
C MET A 54 9.00 -4.47 14.98
N GLU A 55 9.02 -3.49 14.08
CA GLU A 55 10.29 -2.83 13.66
C GLU A 55 10.13 -1.43 13.05
N SER A 56 9.26 -0.54 13.56
CA SER A 56 9.08 0.78 12.91
C SER A 56 9.00 1.91 13.93
N GLY A 57 10.03 2.76 14.00
CA GLY A 57 10.11 3.86 14.95
C GLY A 57 9.20 5.06 14.60
N ALA A 58 7.87 4.91 14.67
CA ALA A 58 6.95 6.02 14.41
C ALA A 58 5.64 5.94 15.21
N GLU A 59 5.63 6.52 16.41
CA GLU A 59 4.58 6.57 17.44
C GLU A 59 3.09 6.67 16.99
N GLY A 60 2.21 5.87 17.62
CA GLY A 60 0.82 6.30 17.90
C GLY A 60 -0.35 5.35 17.60
N GLN A 61 -0.54 4.31 18.44
CA GLN A 61 -1.82 3.88 19.05
C GLN A 61 -1.65 2.57 19.84
N THR A 62 -2.30 2.48 21.01
CA THR A 62 -2.23 1.33 21.94
C THR A 62 -3.61 0.69 22.13
N ALA A 63 -3.70 -0.64 21.97
CA ALA A 63 -4.87 -1.42 22.38
C ALA A 63 -4.70 -1.91 23.83
N LYS A 64 -5.65 -1.57 24.71
CA LYS A 64 -5.64 -1.94 26.14
C LYS A 64 -6.40 -3.25 26.36
N THR A 65 -5.73 -4.28 26.90
CA THR A 65 -6.41 -5.44 27.50
C THR A 65 -6.03 -5.58 28.97
N THR A 66 -7.00 -5.90 29.83
CA THR A 66 -6.77 -6.10 31.27
C THR A 66 -7.09 -7.56 31.60
N LEU A 67 -6.07 -8.34 31.96
CA LEU A 67 -6.25 -9.73 32.37
C LEU A 67 -6.35 -9.79 33.90
N LYS A 68 -7.43 -10.39 34.41
CA LYS A 68 -7.62 -10.70 35.83
C LYS A 68 -7.54 -12.21 35.99
N TYR A 69 -6.59 -12.71 36.78
CA TYR A 69 -6.53 -14.12 37.17
C TYR A 69 -6.50 -14.24 38.70
N ASP A 70 -7.22 -15.23 39.22
CA ASP A 70 -7.27 -15.59 40.63
C ASP A 70 -6.24 -16.71 40.89
N TYR A 71 -5.45 -16.54 41.94
CA TYR A 71 -4.70 -17.62 42.57
C TYR A 71 -4.85 -17.45 44.08
N ASN A 72 -5.60 -18.34 44.71
CA ASN A 72 -5.74 -18.44 46.17
C ASN A 72 -6.36 -17.22 46.89
N GLY A 73 -7.29 -16.48 46.28
CA GLY A 73 -8.18 -15.58 47.04
C GLY A 73 -7.53 -14.28 47.54
N GLN A 74 -6.42 -13.84 46.94
CA GLN A 74 -5.87 -12.49 47.13
C GLN A 74 -6.15 -11.60 45.92
N MET A 75 -6.51 -10.34 46.16
CA MET A 75 -6.81 -9.36 45.11
C MET A 75 -5.64 -9.17 44.13
N LEU A 76 -5.84 -9.70 42.93
CA LEU A 76 -5.54 -9.16 41.59
C LEU A 76 -4.30 -8.24 41.46
N LYS A 77 -3.19 -8.83 40.99
CA LYS A 77 -2.07 -8.06 40.43
C LYS A 77 -2.49 -7.54 39.05
N GLU A 78 -2.64 -6.22 38.90
CA GLU A 78 -2.92 -5.60 37.61
C GLU A 78 -1.66 -5.65 36.75
N VAL A 79 -1.63 -6.54 35.76
CA VAL A 79 -0.56 -6.57 34.75
C VAL A 79 -1.10 -5.87 33.50
N SER A 80 -0.73 -4.60 33.35
CA SER A 80 -0.92 -3.85 32.11
C SER A 80 0.24 -4.16 31.17
N HIS A 81 -0.06 -4.57 29.94
CA HIS A 81 0.91 -4.62 28.85
C HIS A 81 0.33 -3.88 27.64
N ASN A 82 1.18 -3.08 26.99
CA ASN A 82 0.84 -2.26 25.84
C ASN A 82 1.55 -2.82 24.61
N HIS A 83 0.88 -2.78 23.46
CA HIS A 83 1.51 -2.95 22.16
C HIS A 83 1.34 -1.65 21.39
N GLU A 84 2.45 -1.06 20.95
CA GLU A 84 2.42 0.01 19.98
C GLU A 84 1.95 -0.55 18.64
N ALA A 85 1.12 0.22 17.94
CA ALA A 85 0.72 -0.06 16.57
C ALA A 85 0.80 1.22 15.75
N PHE A 86 1.03 1.06 14.45
CA PHE A 86 1.27 2.15 13.52
C PHE A 86 0.26 2.13 12.40
N VAL A 87 -0.14 3.33 11.99
CA VAL A 87 -1.02 3.55 10.86
C VAL A 87 -0.15 3.83 9.64
N THR A 88 -0.04 2.87 8.72
CA THR A 88 0.77 3.04 7.50
C THR A 88 -0.09 3.09 6.25
N GLU A 89 0.33 3.92 5.28
CA GLU A 89 -0.22 3.89 3.93
C GLU A 89 0.35 2.66 3.21
N TRP A 90 -0.50 1.98 2.44
CA TRP A 90 -0.06 0.90 1.58
C TRP A 90 0.62 1.41 0.32
N THR A 91 1.73 0.76 -0.02
CA THR A 91 2.40 0.85 -1.31
C THR A 91 2.62 -0.56 -1.85
N PRO A 92 2.53 -0.79 -3.17
CA PRO A 92 2.89 -2.08 -3.73
C PRO A 92 4.38 -2.36 -3.50
N GLY A 93 4.75 -3.63 -3.45
CA GLY A 93 6.12 -4.11 -3.45
C GLY A 93 6.74 -4.14 -4.84
N VAL A 94 8.07 -4.28 -4.88
CA VAL A 94 8.79 -4.49 -6.15
C VAL A 94 8.49 -5.89 -6.67
N ASN A 95 8.22 -6.00 -7.97
CA ASN A 95 7.73 -7.18 -8.70
C ASN A 95 6.23 -7.49 -8.54
N ASP A 96 5.49 -6.72 -7.76
CA ASP A 96 4.04 -6.91 -7.66
C ASP A 96 3.35 -6.55 -8.98
N MET A 97 2.26 -7.26 -9.26
CA MET A 97 1.40 -6.95 -10.39
C MET A 97 0.39 -5.89 -9.98
N VAL A 98 0.29 -4.80 -10.75
CA VAL A 98 -0.60 -3.69 -10.43
C VAL A 98 -1.49 -3.32 -11.61
N LEU A 99 -2.69 -2.85 -11.27
CA LEU A 99 -3.63 -2.24 -12.20
C LEU A 99 -3.37 -0.74 -12.30
N CYS A 100 -3.16 -0.28 -13.54
CA CYS A 100 -2.92 1.12 -13.87
C CYS A 100 -4.04 1.67 -14.75
N ILE A 101 -4.45 2.92 -14.47
CA ILE A 101 -5.25 3.73 -15.38
C ILE A 101 -4.34 4.80 -16.00
N MET A 102 -4.14 4.71 -17.30
CA MET A 102 -3.30 5.60 -18.10
C MET A 102 -4.13 6.74 -18.68
N VAL A 103 -3.54 7.93 -18.73
CA VAL A 103 -4.12 9.06 -19.46
C VAL A 103 -3.91 8.80 -20.96
N PRO A 104 -4.94 8.98 -21.82
CA PRO A 104 -4.85 8.70 -23.25
C PRO A 104 -4.15 9.81 -24.06
N ASP A 105 -3.32 10.64 -23.43
CA ASP A 105 -2.56 11.73 -24.07
C ASP A 105 -1.29 11.24 -24.80
N GLY A 106 -0.83 10.02 -24.49
CA GLY A 106 0.35 9.42 -25.09
C GLY A 106 1.65 9.68 -24.32
N ASP A 107 1.62 10.50 -23.26
CA ASP A 107 2.80 10.87 -22.48
C ASP A 107 3.23 9.76 -21.50
N GLY A 108 2.41 8.71 -21.37
CA GLY A 108 2.68 7.56 -20.51
C GLY A 108 2.46 7.85 -19.03
N ASP A 109 1.73 8.92 -18.71
CA ASP A 109 1.28 9.24 -17.36
C ASP A 109 0.02 8.46 -16.98
N GLY A 110 -0.20 8.32 -15.68
CA GLY A 110 -1.29 7.53 -15.14
C GLY A 110 -1.21 7.28 -13.64
N PHE A 111 -2.10 6.39 -13.21
CA PHE A 111 -2.39 6.15 -11.80
C PHE A 111 -2.39 4.67 -11.49
N ILE A 112 -1.79 4.30 -10.35
CA ILE A 112 -1.85 2.95 -9.81
C ILE A 112 -3.05 2.87 -8.86
N ILE A 113 -3.94 1.92 -9.12
CA ILE A 113 -5.20 1.74 -8.38
C ILE A 113 -5.13 0.57 -7.40
N GLY A 114 -4.20 -0.34 -7.58
CA GLY A 114 -3.98 -1.42 -6.63
C GLY A 114 -3.16 -2.56 -7.22
N GLU A 115 -2.74 -3.43 -6.33
CA GLU A 115 -2.18 -4.75 -6.65
C GLU A 115 -3.29 -5.71 -7.08
N VAL A 116 -2.91 -6.70 -7.91
CA VAL A 116 -3.79 -7.71 -8.54
C VAL A 116 -3.42 -9.10 -8.05
#